data_AF-A0A9P6KZD0-F1
#
_entry.id   AF-A0A9P6KZD0-F1
#
_cell.length_a   1.000
_cell.length_b   1.000
_cell.length_c   1.000
_cell.angle_alpha   90.00
_cell.angle_beta   90.00
_cell.angle_gamma   90.00
#
_symmetry.space_group_name_H-M   'P 1'
#
loop_
_entity.id
_entity.type
_entity.pdbx_description
1 polymer ?
#
loop_
_entity_poly.entity_id
_entity_poly.type
_entity_poly.pdbx_seq_one_letter_code
_entity_poly.pdbx_strand_id
1 'polypeptide(L)'
;MIVMSKDLMEEEKTIQAALGLVKLSRDEATMIPGIRGNKKSQFQNMVLREVFKLTMYPSPQTKIDLGILLNLSEKAIKVWFQNERQNEKLSFTTNKNQRSQRFEISALILYRIYRKVLAILKKTNK
;
A
#
# COMPACT_ATOMS: atom_id res chain seq x y z
N MET A 1 19.34 3.71 17.86
CA MET A 1 19.28 3.42 16.40
C MET A 1 19.40 1.92 16.22
N ILE A 2 18.32 1.23 15.83
CA ILE A 2 18.35 -0.20 15.55
C ILE A 2 18.98 -0.34 14.16
N VAL A 3 20.20 -0.87 14.09
CA VAL A 3 20.92 -1.10 12.84
C VAL A 3 20.16 -2.16 12.06
N MET A 4 19.61 -1.82 10.89
CA MET A 4 19.07 -2.83 9.99
C MET A 4 20.22 -3.74 9.53
N SER A 5 20.05 -5.06 9.60
CA SER A 5 21.07 -6.00 9.13
C SER A 5 21.34 -5.78 7.63
N LYS A 6 22.58 -6.06 7.18
CA LYS A 6 22.98 -5.88 5.77
C LYS A 6 22.02 -6.57 4.81
N ASP A 7 21.57 -7.77 5.14
CA ASP A 7 20.64 -8.55 4.31
C ASP A 7 19.29 -7.86 4.12
N LEU A 8 18.75 -7.25 5.19
CA LEU A 8 17.49 -6.50 5.11
C LEU A 8 17.63 -5.23 4.26
N MET A 9 18.80 -4.59 4.28
CA MET A 9 19.06 -3.43 3.43
C MET A 9 19.17 -3.80 1.95
N GLU A 10 19.82 -4.92 1.63
CA GLU A 10 19.90 -5.39 0.23
C GLU A 10 18.53 -5.86 -0.29
N GLU A 11 17.72 -6.51 0.54
CA GLU A 11 16.32 -6.80 0.21
C GLU A 11 15.53 -5.52 -0.10
N GLU A 12 15.61 -4.50 0.77
CA GLU A 12 14.92 -3.23 0.57
C GLU A 12 15.33 -2.57 -0.75
N LYS A 13 16.64 -2.47 -1.04
CA LYS A 13 17.14 -1.90 -2.31
C LYS A 13 16.63 -2.68 -3.52
N THR A 14 16.63 -4.00 -3.44
CA THR A 14 16.16 -4.87 -4.52
C THR A 14 14.69 -4.61 -4.82
N ILE A 15 13.84 -4.49 -3.79
CA ILE A 15 12.43 -4.18 -3.95
C ILE A 15 12.22 -2.77 -4.52
N GLN A 16 12.96 -1.77 -4.03
CA GLN A 16 12.90 -0.40 -4.55
C GLN A 16 13.26 -0.35 -6.04
N ALA A 17 14.34 -1.04 -6.44
CA ALA A 17 14.75 -1.14 -7.83
C ALA A 17 13.66 -1.81 -8.70
N ALA A 18 13.07 -2.90 -8.21
CA ALA A 18 11.98 -3.58 -8.91
C ALA A 18 10.75 -2.68 -9.08
N LEU A 19 10.36 -1.91 -8.06
CA LEU A 19 9.28 -0.93 -8.17
C LEU A 19 9.60 0.17 -9.19
N GLY A 20 10.85 0.65 -9.20
CA GLY A 20 11.35 1.62 -10.18
C GLY A 20 11.24 1.10 -11.61
N LEU A 21 11.69 -0.13 -11.87
CA LEU A 21 11.57 -0.77 -13.19
C LEU A 21 10.11 -0.91 -13.64
N VAL A 22 9.22 -1.34 -12.73
CA VAL A 22 7.78 -1.45 -13.03
C VAL A 22 7.15 -0.08 -13.28
N LYS A 23 7.61 0.96 -12.59
CA LYS A 23 7.14 2.34 -12.84
C LYS A 23 7.57 2.82 -14.22
N LEU A 24 8.83 2.59 -14.61
CA LEU A 24 9.35 2.95 -15.92
C LEU A 24 8.69 2.17 -17.06
N SER A 25 8.32 0.91 -16.83
CA SER A 25 7.68 0.06 -17.85
C SER A 25 6.19 0.36 -18.04
N ARG A 26 5.59 1.25 -17.24
CA ARG A 26 4.18 1.60 -17.34
C ARG A 26 4.04 2.92 -18.10
N ASP A 27 3.41 2.87 -19.26
CA ASP A 27 2.93 4.09 -19.93
C ASP A 27 1.88 4.77 -19.02
N GLU A 28 2.18 5.98 -18.55
CA GLU A 28 1.24 6.81 -17.77
C GLU A 28 -0.09 6.99 -18.53
N ALA A 29 -0.05 6.95 -19.86
CA ALA A 29 -1.22 6.99 -20.75
C ALA A 29 -2.22 5.83 -20.51
N THR A 30 -1.78 4.68 -19.98
CA THR A 30 -2.68 3.54 -19.67
C THR A 30 -3.34 3.65 -18.28
N MET A 31 -2.88 4.59 -17.45
CA MET A 31 -3.48 4.94 -16.15
C MET A 31 -4.53 6.06 -16.31
N ILE A 32 -5.39 6.00 -17.32
CA ILE A 32 -6.48 6.97 -17.48
C ILE A 32 -7.34 6.96 -16.19
N PRO A 33 -7.36 8.06 -15.40
CA PRO A 33 -8.14 8.11 -14.18
C PRO A 33 -9.64 8.19 -14.56
N GLY A 34 -10.37 7.09 -14.42
CA GLY A 34 -11.83 7.08 -14.58
C GLY A 34 -12.41 5.94 -15.41
N ILE A 35 -11.60 5.18 -16.15
CA ILE A 35 -12.12 4.13 -17.06
C ILE A 35 -12.17 2.74 -16.40
N ARG A 36 -11.27 2.42 -15.47
CA ARG A 36 -11.34 1.16 -14.70
C ARG A 36 -12.21 1.40 -13.47
N GLY A 37 -13.34 0.69 -13.39
CA GLY A 37 -14.41 0.91 -12.41
C GLY A 37 -13.94 1.19 -10.98
N ASN A 38 -14.71 2.03 -10.27
CA ASN A 38 -14.40 2.53 -8.92
C ASN A 38 -14.25 1.43 -7.84
N LYS A 39 -14.63 0.18 -8.14
CA LYS A 39 -14.60 -0.93 -7.19
C LYS A 39 -13.25 -1.65 -7.20
N LYS A 40 -12.51 -1.50 -6.11
CA LYS A 40 -11.27 -2.24 -5.85
C LYS A 40 -11.57 -3.71 -5.60
N SER A 41 -10.68 -4.60 -6.05
CA SER A 41 -10.80 -6.04 -5.80
C SER A 41 -10.67 -6.35 -4.30
N GLN A 42 -11.12 -7.54 -3.89
CA GLN A 42 -10.94 -8.00 -2.51
C GLN A 42 -9.46 -7.99 -2.11
N PHE A 43 -8.57 -8.46 -3.00
CA PHE A 43 -7.13 -8.41 -2.82
C PHE A 43 -6.61 -7.00 -2.55
N GLN A 44 -6.97 -6.04 -3.41
CA GLN A 44 -6.55 -4.65 -3.26
C GLN A 44 -7.03 -4.05 -1.93
N ASN A 45 -8.29 -4.28 -1.55
CA ASN A 45 -8.83 -3.78 -0.28
C ASN A 45 -8.13 -4.41 0.94
N MET A 46 -7.82 -5.70 0.90
CA MET A 46 -7.11 -6.37 2.00
C MET A 46 -5.70 -5.80 2.20
N VAL A 47 -4.93 -5.61 1.13
CA VAL A 47 -3.59 -4.99 1.22
C VAL A 47 -3.69 -3.57 1.80
N LEU A 48 -4.62 -2.75 1.28
CA LEU A 48 -4.80 -1.37 1.74
C LEU A 48 -5.18 -1.30 3.23
N ARG A 49 -6.02 -2.22 3.71
CA ARG A 49 -6.39 -2.31 5.14
C ARG A 49 -5.23 -2.72 6.02
N GLU A 50 -4.39 -3.67 5.60
CA GLU A 50 -3.20 -4.03 6.37
C GLU A 50 -2.23 -2.85 6.50
N VAL A 51 -2.07 -2.04 5.45
CA VAL A 51 -1.28 -0.81 5.51
C VAL A 51 -1.92 0.24 6.41
N PHE A 52 -3.24 0.41 6.35
CA PHE A 52 -3.98 1.36 7.17
C PHE A 52 -3.80 1.12 8.68
N LYS A 53 -3.65 -0.15 9.09
CA LYS A 53 -3.32 -0.52 10.48
C LYS A 53 -1.97 0.05 10.95
N LEU A 54 -1.02 0.21 10.04
CA LEU A 54 0.30 0.79 10.32
C LEU A 54 0.24 2.32 10.34
N THR A 55 -0.36 2.92 9.32
CA THR A 55 -0.56 4.37 9.25
C THR A 55 -1.85 4.71 8.52
N MET A 56 -2.63 5.62 9.09
CA MET A 56 -3.82 6.20 8.45
C MET A 56 -3.45 7.29 7.43
N TYR A 57 -2.19 7.74 7.45
CA TYR A 57 -1.66 8.86 6.68
C TYR A 57 -0.34 8.46 6.00
N PRO A 58 -0.36 7.60 4.96
CA PRO A 58 0.86 7.22 4.26
C PRO A 58 1.57 8.43 3.62
N SER A 59 2.90 8.38 3.55
CA SER A 59 3.73 9.36 2.81
C SER A 59 3.38 9.38 1.31
N PRO A 60 3.78 10.41 0.54
CA PRO A 60 3.63 10.41 -0.91
C PRO A 60 4.30 9.19 -1.56
N GLN A 61 5.53 8.88 -1.16
CA GLN A 61 6.29 7.74 -1.68
C GLN A 61 5.56 6.42 -1.42
N THR A 62 5.08 6.18 -0.20
CA THR A 62 4.27 4.98 0.12
C THR A 62 3.02 4.85 -0.74
N LYS A 63 2.36 5.95 -1.13
CA LYS A 63 1.19 5.90 -2.03
C LYS A 63 1.59 5.53 -3.46
N ILE A 64 2.73 6.04 -3.94
CA ILE A 64 3.28 5.69 -5.24
C ILE A 64 3.60 4.19 -5.28
N ASP A 65 4.32 3.69 -4.28
CA ASP A 65 4.70 2.28 -4.19
C ASP A 65 3.48 1.36 -4.12
N LEU A 66 2.44 1.75 -3.36
CA LEU A 66 1.17 1.03 -3.35
C LEU A 66 0.44 1.06 -4.69
N GLY A 67 0.45 2.21 -5.38
CA GLY A 67 -0.12 2.32 -6.71
C GLY A 67 0.59 1.40 -7.72
N ILE A 68 1.92 1.31 -7.60
CA ILE A 68 2.73 0.37 -8.37
C ILE A 68 2.31 -1.07 -8.05
N LEU A 69 2.40 -1.49 -6.79
CA LEU A 69 2.10 -2.86 -6.35
C LEU A 69 0.68 -3.32 -6.68
N LEU A 70 -0.31 -2.44 -6.55
CA LEU A 70 -1.74 -2.77 -6.70
C LEU A 70 -2.30 -2.45 -8.07
N ASN A 71 -1.49 -1.88 -8.96
CA ASN A 71 -1.92 -1.36 -10.26
C ASN A 71 -3.09 -0.36 -10.13
N LEU A 72 -2.93 0.60 -9.22
CA LEU A 72 -3.89 1.67 -8.93
C LEU A 72 -3.23 3.03 -9.13
N SER A 73 -4.00 4.04 -9.54
CA SER A 73 -3.48 5.41 -9.57
C SER A 73 -3.28 5.97 -8.17
N GLU A 74 -2.34 6.89 -8.00
CA GLU A 74 -2.12 7.56 -6.71
C GLU A 74 -3.40 8.24 -6.20
N LYS A 75 -4.20 8.80 -7.13
CA LYS A 75 -5.53 9.36 -6.83
C LYS A 75 -6.47 8.32 -6.22
N ALA A 76 -6.51 7.11 -6.77
CA ALA A 76 -7.36 6.03 -6.25
C ALA A 76 -6.92 5.57 -4.84
N ILE A 77 -5.61 5.55 -4.57
CA ILE A 77 -5.06 5.29 -3.24
C ILE A 77 -5.46 6.41 -2.27
N LYS A 78 -5.24 7.67 -2.65
CA LYS A 78 -5.60 8.85 -1.84
C LYS A 78 -7.07 8.85 -1.43
N VAL A 79 -7.97 8.65 -2.40
CA VAL A 79 -9.43 8.59 -2.16
C VAL A 79 -9.78 7.42 -1.23
N TRP A 80 -9.16 6.26 -1.41
CA TRP A 80 -9.43 5.11 -0.53
C TRP A 80 -9.06 5.41 0.92
N PHE A 81 -7.86 5.95 1.18
CA PHE A 81 -7.46 6.31 2.54
C PHE A 81 -8.32 7.44 3.13
N GLN A 82 -8.84 8.35 2.31
CA GLN A 82 -9.80 9.37 2.76
C GLN A 82 -11.12 8.72 3.24
N ASN A 83 -11.69 7.83 2.43
CA ASN A 83 -12.93 7.12 2.76
C ASN A 83 -12.75 6.23 4.00
N GLU A 84 -11.62 5.52 4.10
CA GLU A 84 -11.37 4.62 5.24
C GLU A 84 -11.23 5.41 6.56
N ARG A 85 -10.60 6.60 6.54
CA ARG A 85 -10.58 7.49 7.72
C ARG A 85 -11.97 8.01 8.09
N GLN A 86 -12.84 8.28 7.11
CA GLN A 86 -14.22 8.67 7.41
C GLN A 86 -14.97 7.53 8.10
N ASN A 87 -14.82 6.30 7.59
CA ASN A 87 -15.40 5.10 8.21
C ASN A 87 -14.88 4.87 9.64
N GLU A 88 -13.57 5.02 9.88
CA GLU A 88 -13.00 4.83 11.22
C GLU A 88 -13.44 5.94 12.20
N LYS A 89 -13.64 7.18 11.73
CA LYS A 89 -14.17 8.26 12.59
C LYS A 89 -15.58 7.95 13.12
N LEU A 90 -16.38 7.21 12.35
CA LEU A 90 -17.70 6.73 12.78
C LEU A 90 -17.60 5.58 13.79
N SER A 91 -16.49 4.83 13.80
CA SER A 91 -16.21 3.83 14.84
C SER A 91 -15.56 4.50 16.06
N PHE A 92 -16.23 4.46 17.22
CA PHE A 92 -15.80 5.09 18.48
C PHE A 92 -14.56 4.43 19.14
N THR A 93 -13.54 4.02 18.39
CA THR A 93 -12.40 3.27 18.95
C THR A 93 -11.28 4.19 19.48
N THR A 94 -10.81 3.89 20.69
CA THR A 94 -9.97 4.73 21.58
C THR A 94 -8.47 4.82 21.21
N ASN A 95 -7.97 4.06 20.21
CA ASN A 95 -6.53 3.96 19.90
C ASN A 95 -6.07 4.83 18.71
N LYS A 96 -6.29 6.15 18.77
CA LYS A 96 -6.01 7.08 17.65
C LYS A 96 -4.60 7.68 17.61
N ASN A 97 -3.88 7.71 18.73
CA ASN A 97 -2.69 8.56 18.88
C ASN A 97 -1.44 8.06 18.13
N GLN A 98 -1.24 6.76 17.93
CA GLN A 98 -0.06 6.25 17.21
C GLN A 98 -0.25 6.18 15.68
N ARG A 99 -1.45 5.86 15.20
CA ARG A 99 -1.73 5.68 13.75
C ARG A 99 -1.92 6.98 12.97
N SER A 100 -2.04 8.09 13.69
CA SER A 100 -2.22 9.43 13.12
C SER A 100 -0.91 10.04 12.60
N GLN A 101 0.24 9.45 12.94
CA GLN A 101 1.53 9.93 12.45
C GLN A 101 1.69 9.60 10.96
N ARG A 102 2.12 10.61 10.20
CA ARG A 102 2.47 10.46 8.79
C ARG A 102 3.92 10.02 8.69
N PHE A 103 4.14 8.79 8.23
CA PHE A 103 5.47 8.26 7.98
C PHE A 103 5.51 7.48 6.67
N GLU A 104 6.73 7.29 6.18
CA GLU A 104 7.00 6.44 5.02
C GLU A 104 7.16 5.00 5.48
N ILE A 105 6.43 4.10 4.82
CA ILE A 105 6.58 2.66 5.01
C ILE A 105 7.57 2.15 3.97
N SER A 106 8.56 1.39 4.43
CA SER A 106 9.59 0.78 3.58
C SER A 106 8.98 -0.09 2.47
N ALA A 107 9.62 -0.12 1.31
CA ALA A 107 9.15 -0.88 0.16
C ALA A 107 9.11 -2.38 0.47
N LEU A 108 10.07 -2.88 1.26
CA LEU A 108 10.10 -4.26 1.73
C LEU A 108 8.88 -4.60 2.59
N ILE A 109 8.47 -3.72 3.51
CA ILE A 109 7.28 -3.94 4.34
C ILE A 109 6.02 -4.01 3.47
N LEU A 110 5.87 -3.08 2.52
CA LEU A 110 4.73 -3.07 1.59
C LEU A 110 4.68 -4.36 0.76
N TYR A 111 5.83 -4.81 0.25
CA TYR A 111 5.93 -6.05 -0.51
C TYR A 111 5.59 -7.28 0.36
N ARG A 112 6.06 -7.33 1.61
CA ARG A 112 5.73 -8.43 2.54
C ARG A 112 4.24 -8.49 2.83
N ILE A 113 3.57 -7.35 3.03
CA ILE A 113 2.11 -7.28 3.19
C ILE A 113 1.42 -7.81 1.93
N TYR A 114 1.81 -7.33 0.75
CA TYR A 114 1.29 -7.77 -0.54
C TYR A 114 1.38 -9.31 -0.68
N ARG A 115 2.56 -9.88 -0.44
CA ARG A 115 2.81 -11.33 -0.55
C ARG A 115 2.00 -12.13 0.45
N LYS A 116 1.89 -11.65 1.69
CA LYS A 116 1.08 -12.30 2.73
C LYS A 116 -0.39 -12.36 2.33
N VAL A 117 -0.96 -11.25 1.89
CA VAL A 117 -2.38 -11.20 1.47
C VAL A 117 -2.62 -12.09 0.25
N LEU A 118 -1.68 -12.10 -0.72
CA LEU A 118 -1.77 -12.96 -1.89
C LEU A 118 -1.79 -14.45 -1.49
N ALA A 119 -0.94 -14.84 -0.54
CA ALA A 119 -0.90 -16.21 -0.02
C ALA A 119 -2.19 -16.59 0.71
N ILE A 120 -2.80 -15.66 1.47
CA ILE A 120 -4.09 -15.90 2.16
C ILE A 120 -5.18 -16.21 1.12
N LEU A 121 -5.35 -15.37 0.09
CA LEU A 121 -6.41 -15.57 -0.90
C LEU A 121 -6.23 -16.86 -1.72
N LYS A 122 -4.98 -17.24 -2.03
CA LYS A 122 -4.71 -18.52 -2.69
C LYS A 122 -5.11 -19.72 -1.84
N LYS A 123 -5.00 -19.62 -0.51
CA LYS A 123 -5.44 -20.68 0.42
C LYS A 123 -6.95 -20.73 0.58
N THR A 124 -7.64 -19.59 0.53
CA THR A 124 -9.11 -19.52 0.67
C THR A 124 -9.85 -20.04 -0.57
N ASN A 125 -9.21 -19.98 -1.76
CA ASN A 125 -9.79 -20.44 -3.03
C ASN A 125 -9.48 -21.92 -3.36
N LYS A 126 -8.84 -22.65 -2.46
CA LYS A 126 -8.54 -24.09 -2.59
C LYS A 126 -9.40 -24.87 -1.62
#